data_AF-A0A9E1F369-F1
#
_entry.id   AF-A0A9E1F369-F1
#
_cell.length_a   1.000
_cell.length_b   1.000
_cell.length_c   1.000
_cell.angle_alpha   90.00
_cell.angle_beta   90.00
_cell.angle_gamma   90.00
#
_symmetry.space_group_name_H-M   'P 1'
#
loop_
_entity.id
_entity.type
_entity.pdbx_description
1 polymer ?
#
loop_
_entity_poly.entity_id
_entity_poly.type
_entity_poly.pdbx_seq_one_letter_code
_entity_poly.pdbx_strand_id
1 'polypeptide(L)'
;MKKALYGIVVFDIIIAVFSFFALLANSIILACLSLVGSAISLVPLFMLIQCLDRIDNLEIDLDTLRQKFRAHEKAENGIDPEQESRIFHDAQLPKMESQKRWICKKCQSVNKPGTATCDSCGARYTFDSESPAEAPLTKWKLKDNEKKRIHSQESN
;
A
#
# COMPACT_ATOMS: atom_id res chain seq x y z
N MET A 1 -10.91 -10.17 22.30
CA MET A 1 -11.35 -8.81 22.72
C MET A 1 -12.85 -8.58 22.58
N LYS A 2 -13.51 -9.10 21.53
CA LYS A 2 -14.96 -8.97 21.31
C LYS A 2 -15.84 -9.35 22.54
N LYS A 3 -15.52 -10.45 23.22
CA LYS A 3 -16.23 -10.88 24.45
C LYS A 3 -16.16 -9.86 25.59
N ALA A 4 -15.01 -9.18 25.74
CA ALA A 4 -14.85 -8.12 26.73
C ALA A 4 -15.65 -6.87 26.35
N LEU A 5 -15.66 -6.52 25.06
CA LEU A 5 -16.45 -5.40 24.54
C LEU A 5 -17.96 -5.60 24.75
N TYR A 6 -18.48 -6.80 24.49
CA TYR A 6 -19.87 -7.13 24.83
C TYR A 6 -20.14 -7.05 26.33
N GLY A 7 -19.18 -7.48 27.16
CA GLY A 7 -19.27 -7.33 28.61
C GLY A 7 -19.41 -5.86 29.04
N ILE A 8 -18.63 -4.96 28.42
CA ILE A 8 -18.72 -3.51 28.67
C ILE A 8 -20.07 -2.96 28.23
N VAL A 9 -20.57 -3.32 27.04
CA VAL A 9 -21.90 -2.89 26.56
C VAL A 9 -23.01 -3.31 27.52
N VAL A 10 -22.99 -4.56 28.00
CA VAL A 10 -23.98 -5.05 28.96
C VAL A 10 -23.87 -4.28 30.28
N PHE A 11 -22.66 -4.02 30.75
CA PHE A 11 -22.43 -3.27 31.98
C PHE A 11 -22.92 -1.81 31.87
N ASP A 12 -22.64 -1.14 30.75
CA ASP A 12 -23.13 0.22 30.48
C ASP A 12 -24.66 0.28 30.44
N ILE A 13 -25.33 -0.72 29.86
CA ILE A 13 -26.80 -0.82 29.89
C ILE A 13 -27.31 -0.94 31.32
N ILE A 14 -26.69 -1.80 32.15
CA ILE A 14 -27.08 -1.96 33.55
C ILE A 14 -26.91 -0.65 34.32
N ILE A 15 -25.78 0.05 34.14
CA ILE A 15 -25.53 1.36 34.76
C ILE A 15 -26.56 2.38 34.29
N ALA A 16 -26.86 2.43 33.00
CA ALA A 16 -27.82 3.37 32.43
C ALA A 16 -29.22 3.16 33.03
N VAL A 17 -29.67 1.91 33.14
CA VAL A 17 -30.96 1.56 33.76
C VAL A 17 -30.98 1.96 35.23
N PHE A 18 -29.93 1.64 35.99
CA PHE A 18 -29.85 2.00 37.40
C PHE A 18 -29.86 3.53 37.60
N SER A 19 -29.06 4.24 36.81
CA SER A 19 -28.98 5.70 36.84
C SER A 19 -30.32 6.34 36.45
N PHE A 20 -31.03 5.78 35.47
CA PHE A 20 -32.35 6.26 35.07
C PHE A 20 -33.34 6.21 36.23
N PHE A 21 -33.44 5.08 36.94
CA PHE A 21 -34.34 4.97 38.09
C PHE A 21 -33.95 5.90 39.24
N ALA A 22 -32.65 6.07 39.51
CA ALA A 22 -32.17 7.01 40.52
C ALA A 22 -32.51 8.46 40.17
N LEU A 23 -32.36 8.84 38.90
CA LEU A 23 -32.66 10.19 38.39
C LEU A 23 -34.17 10.46 38.31
N LEU A 24 -34.98 9.44 38.02
CA LEU A 24 -36.44 9.55 37.95
C LEU A 24 -37.04 10.05 39.27
N ALA A 25 -36.46 9.63 40.39
CA ALA A 25 -36.88 10.06 41.73
C ALA A 25 -36.64 11.55 41.99
N ASN A 26 -35.70 12.18 41.27
CA ASN A 26 -35.31 13.57 41.48
C ASN A 26 -35.91 14.49 40.41
N SER A 27 -35.80 14.13 39.13
CA SER A 27 -36.38 14.90 38.03
C SER A 27 -36.57 14.08 36.76
N ILE A 28 -37.76 14.18 36.18
CA ILE A 28 -38.15 13.43 34.97
C ILE A 28 -37.33 13.88 33.75
N ILE A 29 -37.10 15.18 33.60
CA ILE A 29 -36.36 15.74 32.45
C ILE A 29 -34.93 15.20 32.42
N LEU A 30 -34.26 15.14 33.58
CA LEU A 30 -32.88 14.65 33.66
C LEU A 30 -32.80 13.14 33.42
N ALA A 31 -33.82 12.37 33.83
CA ALA A 31 -33.93 10.96 33.51
C ALA A 31 -34.12 10.73 31.99
N CYS A 32 -34.93 11.54 31.32
CA CYS A 32 -35.07 11.45 29.86
C CYS A 32 -33.76 11.79 29.14
N LEU A 33 -33.05 12.85 29.58
CA LEU A 33 -31.76 13.23 29.00
C LEU A 33 -30.69 12.16 29.20
N SER A 34 -30.66 11.49 30.35
CA SER A 34 -29.69 10.40 30.60
C SER A 34 -29.95 9.18 29.72
N LEU A 35 -31.22 8.87 29.45
CA LEU A 35 -31.60 7.79 28.55
C LEU A 35 -31.17 8.08 27.10
N VAL A 36 -31.35 9.32 26.64
CA VAL A 36 -30.86 9.74 25.32
C VAL A 36 -29.33 9.74 25.27
N GLY A 37 -28.67 10.27 26.30
CA GLY A 37 -27.21 10.30 26.38
C GLY A 37 -26.57 8.91 26.36
N SER A 38 -27.16 7.96 27.08
CA SER A 38 -26.70 6.56 27.09
C SER A 38 -26.96 5.85 25.76
N ALA A 39 -28.04 6.17 25.05
CA ALA A 39 -28.24 5.66 23.68
C ALA A 39 -27.15 6.16 22.72
N ILE A 40 -26.76 7.43 22.83
CA ILE A 40 -25.69 8.02 22.00
C ILE A 40 -24.33 7.39 22.32
N SER A 41 -24.03 7.12 23.61
CA SER A 41 -22.75 6.52 24.00
C SER A 41 -22.58 5.08 23.50
N LEU A 42 -23.67 4.36 23.21
CA LEU A 42 -23.61 3.03 22.62
C LEU A 42 -23.15 3.04 21.16
N VAL A 43 -23.42 4.10 20.39
CA VAL A 43 -23.07 4.19 18.96
C VAL A 43 -21.58 3.92 18.68
N PRO A 44 -20.62 4.60 19.33
CA PRO A 44 -19.19 4.32 19.10
C PRO A 44 -18.78 2.90 19.53
N LEU A 45 -19.39 2.33 20.59
CA LEU A 45 -19.13 0.94 20.99
C LEU A 45 -19.60 -0.04 19.91
N PHE A 46 -20.80 0.16 19.36
CA PHE A 46 -21.30 -0.65 18.25
C PHE A 46 -20.43 -0.53 16.99
N MET A 47 -19.99 0.68 16.65
CA MET A 47 -19.07 0.89 15.52
C MET A 47 -17.73 0.16 15.74
N LEU A 48 -17.21 0.16 16.96
CA LEU A 48 -15.99 -0.56 17.30
C LEU A 48 -16.16 -2.08 17.16
N ILE A 49 -17.30 -2.62 17.59
CA ILE A 49 -17.62 -4.05 17.41
C ILE A 49 -17.67 -4.40 15.92
N GLN A 50 -18.33 -3.59 15.09
CA GLN A 50 -18.38 -3.82 13.64
C GLN A 50 -17.00 -3.74 12.99
N CYS A 51 -16.16 -2.80 13.43
CA CYS A 51 -14.80 -2.67 12.95
C CYS A 51 -13.97 -3.93 13.27
N LEU A 52 -14.08 -4.44 14.50
CA LEU A 52 -13.43 -5.69 14.91
C LEU A 52 -13.92 -6.88 14.08
N ASP A 53 -15.22 -6.99 13.84
CA ASP A 53 -15.77 -8.05 12.99
C ASP A 53 -15.25 -7.97 11.55
N ARG A 54 -15.05 -6.76 11.03
CA ARG A 54 -14.46 -6.58 9.72
C ARG A 54 -13.01 -7.05 9.70
N ILE A 55 -12.23 -6.74 10.74
CA ILE A 55 -10.84 -7.17 10.86
C ILE A 55 -10.75 -8.69 10.94
N ASP A 56 -11.57 -9.34 11.77
CA ASP A 56 -11.60 -10.80 11.89
C ASP A 56 -11.93 -11.47 10.54
N ASN A 57 -12.88 -10.91 9.78
CA ASN A 57 -13.21 -11.40 8.44
C ASN A 57 -12.03 -11.25 7.47
N LEU A 58 -11.31 -10.12 7.52
CA LEU A 58 -10.12 -9.91 6.70
C LEU A 58 -9.00 -10.92 7.03
N GLU A 59 -8.83 -11.26 8.29
CA GLU A 59 -7.86 -12.28 8.73
C GLU A 59 -8.20 -13.65 8.14
N ILE A 60 -9.48 -14.03 8.19
CA ILE A 60 -9.98 -15.28 7.58
C ILE A 60 -9.73 -15.30 6.07
N ASP A 61 -9.99 -14.19 5.38
CA ASP A 61 -9.76 -14.09 3.93
C ASP A 61 -8.27 -14.22 3.58
N LEU A 62 -7.39 -13.60 4.38
CA LEU A 62 -5.93 -13.73 4.22
C LEU A 62 -5.45 -15.16 4.40
N ASP A 63 -5.94 -15.86 5.43
CA ASP A 63 -5.59 -17.26 5.65
C ASP A 63 -6.11 -18.17 4.55
N THR A 64 -7.33 -17.89 4.07
CA THR A 64 -7.92 -18.59 2.92
C THR A 64 -7.09 -18.37 1.66
N LEU A 65 -6.67 -17.15 1.38
CA LEU A 65 -5.79 -16.83 0.25
C LEU A 65 -4.43 -17.51 0.38
N ARG A 66 -3.80 -17.44 1.57
CA ARG A 66 -2.53 -18.12 1.84
C ARG A 66 -2.65 -19.64 1.67
N GLN A 67 -3.78 -20.22 2.06
CA GLN A 67 -4.04 -21.65 1.85
C GLN A 67 -4.19 -21.96 0.35
N LYS A 68 -4.91 -21.13 -0.41
CA LYS A 68 -5.04 -21.29 -1.86
C LYS A 68 -3.68 -21.17 -2.57
N PHE A 69 -2.86 -20.18 -2.21
CA PHE A 69 -1.50 -20.07 -2.73
C PHE A 69 -0.67 -21.31 -2.43
N ARG A 70 -0.68 -21.83 -1.20
CA ARG A 70 0.03 -23.08 -0.85
C ARG A 70 -0.51 -24.30 -1.60
N ALA A 71 -1.82 -24.34 -1.88
CA ALA A 71 -2.41 -25.42 -2.66
C ALA A 71 -1.99 -25.35 -4.14
N HIS A 72 -1.94 -24.15 -4.72
CA HIS A 72 -1.43 -23.93 -6.07
C HIS A 72 0.07 -24.18 -6.17
N GLU A 73 0.85 -23.68 -5.21
CA GLU A 73 2.28 -23.96 -5.09
C GLU A 73 2.54 -25.45 -4.98
N LYS A 74 1.76 -26.21 -4.20
CA LYS A 74 1.92 -27.67 -4.10
C LYS A 74 1.47 -28.41 -5.37
N ALA A 75 0.50 -27.87 -6.11
CA ALA A 75 0.05 -28.41 -7.39
C ALA A 75 1.02 -28.10 -8.54
N GLU A 76 1.73 -26.97 -8.45
CA GLU A 76 2.76 -26.52 -9.40
C GLU A 76 4.14 -27.15 -9.08
N ASN A 77 4.54 -27.18 -7.81
CA ASN A 77 5.76 -27.79 -7.27
C ASN A 77 5.55 -29.25 -6.86
N GLY A 78 5.00 -30.09 -7.74
CA GLY A 78 5.11 -31.56 -7.61
C GLY A 78 6.57 -32.07 -7.73
N ILE A 79 7.55 -31.31 -7.27
CA ILE A 79 8.99 -31.53 -7.37
C ILE A 79 9.63 -31.19 -6.02
N ASP A 80 10.52 -32.09 -5.58
CA ASP A 80 11.24 -32.14 -4.29
C ASP A 80 11.68 -30.79 -3.68
N PRO A 81 11.76 -30.69 -2.34
CA PRO A 81 12.13 -29.48 -1.58
C PRO A 81 13.58 -29.01 -1.79
N GLU A 82 14.36 -29.64 -2.66
CA GLU A 82 15.71 -29.18 -3.02
C GLU A 82 15.70 -28.07 -4.10
N GLN A 83 14.60 -27.94 -4.85
CA GLN A 83 14.50 -26.99 -5.98
C GLN A 83 14.02 -25.59 -5.57
N GLU A 84 13.40 -25.44 -4.40
CA GLU A 84 12.96 -24.15 -3.84
C GLU A 84 14.16 -23.21 -3.58
N SER A 85 15.32 -23.78 -3.23
CA SER A 85 16.57 -23.02 -3.05
C SER A 85 17.13 -22.43 -4.35
N ARG A 86 16.79 -23.00 -5.52
CA ARG A 86 17.22 -22.48 -6.83
C ARG A 86 16.20 -21.52 -7.42
N ILE A 87 14.92 -21.72 -7.18
CA ILE A 87 13.85 -20.85 -7.73
C ILE A 87 13.79 -19.51 -6.99
N PHE A 88 14.08 -19.46 -5.68
CA PHE A 88 14.18 -18.18 -4.96
C PHE A 88 15.37 -17.30 -5.44
N HIS A 89 16.34 -17.90 -6.15
CA HIS A 89 17.42 -17.16 -6.81
C HIS A 89 17.06 -16.66 -8.22
N ASP A 90 15.99 -17.20 -8.82
CA ASP A 90 15.56 -16.91 -10.20
C ASP A 90 14.21 -16.18 -10.31
N ALA A 91 13.62 -15.75 -9.20
CA ALA A 91 12.64 -14.65 -9.20
C ALA A 91 13.35 -13.33 -9.57
N GLN A 92 13.82 -13.25 -10.82
CA GLN A 92 14.13 -12.00 -11.48
C GLN A 92 12.85 -11.17 -11.46
N LEU A 93 12.81 -10.16 -10.58
CA LEU A 93 11.98 -8.98 -10.81
C LEU A 93 12.06 -8.65 -12.31
N PRO A 94 10.93 -8.35 -12.98
CA PRO A 94 10.92 -8.06 -14.40
C PRO A 94 12.10 -7.14 -14.71
N LYS A 95 12.96 -7.53 -15.66
CA LYS A 95 14.11 -6.73 -16.10
C LYS A 95 13.58 -5.38 -16.58
N MET A 96 13.44 -4.45 -15.66
CA MET A 96 13.04 -3.08 -15.94
C MET A 96 14.27 -2.40 -16.51
N GLU A 97 14.32 -2.30 -17.82
CA GLU A 97 15.32 -1.49 -18.53
C GLU A 97 14.91 -0.02 -18.46
N SER A 98 15.86 0.86 -18.22
CA SER A 98 15.58 2.30 -18.18
C SER A 98 15.21 2.79 -19.59
N GLN A 99 14.12 3.55 -19.77
CA GLN A 99 13.83 4.16 -21.07
C GLN A 99 14.68 5.40 -21.35
N LYS A 100 15.21 6.02 -20.29
CA LYS A 100 16.02 7.24 -20.33
C LYS A 100 17.35 7.01 -19.61
N ARG A 101 18.27 7.96 -19.79
CA ARG A 101 19.49 8.05 -19.00
C ARG A 101 19.12 8.27 -17.53
N TRP A 102 19.79 7.60 -16.61
CA TRP A 102 19.43 7.63 -15.19
C TRP A 102 20.67 7.72 -14.29
N ILE A 103 20.50 8.28 -13.10
CA ILE A 103 21.55 8.40 -12.10
C ILE A 103 21.44 7.24 -11.12
N CYS A 104 22.53 6.50 -10.93
CA CYS A 104 22.57 5.41 -9.95
C CYS A 104 22.48 5.95 -8.52
N LYS A 105 21.50 5.51 -7.73
CA LYS A 105 21.38 5.91 -6.31
C LYS A 105 22.57 5.46 -5.44
N LYS A 106 23.26 4.39 -5.84
CA LYS A 106 24.36 3.80 -5.06
C LYS A 106 25.69 4.52 -5.27
N CYS A 107 26.02 4.88 -6.51
CA CYS A 107 27.33 5.46 -6.85
C CYS A 107 27.25 6.77 -7.64
N GLN A 108 26.04 7.31 -7.83
CA GLN A 108 25.77 8.57 -8.55
C GLN A 108 26.30 8.62 -9.98
N SER A 109 26.65 7.48 -10.57
CA SER A 109 27.09 7.43 -11.96
C SER A 109 25.89 7.52 -12.90
N VAL A 110 26.14 8.11 -14.08
CA VAL A 110 25.13 8.36 -15.09
C VAL A 110 25.13 7.21 -16.10
N ASN A 111 24.08 6.40 -16.08
CA ASN A 111 23.93 5.20 -16.92
C ASN A 111 23.11 5.49 -18.18
N LYS A 112 23.40 4.76 -19.26
CA LYS A 112 22.74 4.93 -20.56
C LYS A 112 21.27 4.46 -20.52
N PRO A 113 20.40 4.97 -21.40
CA PRO A 113 19.09 4.35 -21.63
C PRO A 113 19.25 2.90 -22.10
N GLY A 114 18.25 2.07 -21.80
CA GLY A 114 18.19 0.64 -22.11
C GLY A 114 18.98 -0.23 -21.13
N THR A 115 19.46 0.31 -20.01
CA THR A 115 20.27 -0.44 -19.05
C THR A 115 19.45 -0.81 -17.82
N ALA A 116 19.47 -2.09 -17.45
CA ALA A 116 18.84 -2.60 -16.23
C ALA A 116 19.79 -2.56 -15.01
N THR A 117 21.07 -2.29 -15.23
CA THR A 117 22.12 -2.26 -14.21
C THR A 117 23.07 -1.09 -14.45
N CYS A 118 23.66 -0.61 -13.36
CA CYS A 118 24.64 0.46 -13.39
C CYS A 118 25.99 -0.04 -13.92
N ASP A 119 26.56 0.67 -14.90
CA ASP A 119 27.85 0.34 -15.54
C ASP A 119 29.03 0.43 -14.55
N SER A 120 28.91 1.23 -13.49
CA SER A 120 30.01 1.50 -12.55
C SER A 120 29.99 0.60 -11.31
N CYS A 121 28.81 0.22 -10.81
CA CYS A 121 28.70 -0.52 -9.53
C CYS A 121 27.78 -1.74 -9.58
N GLY A 122 27.18 -2.05 -10.74
CA GLY A 122 26.29 -3.19 -10.93
C GLY A 122 24.92 -3.08 -10.24
N ALA A 123 24.61 -1.95 -9.60
CA ALA A 123 23.31 -1.75 -8.95
C ALA A 123 22.16 -1.79 -9.97
N ARG A 124 21.04 -2.44 -9.62
CA ARG A 124 19.87 -2.53 -10.50
C ARG A 124 19.15 -1.20 -10.64
N TYR A 125 18.59 -0.96 -11.82
CA TYR A 125 17.70 0.16 -12.10
C TYR A 125 16.44 0.09 -11.23
N THR A 126 15.96 1.25 -10.78
CA THR A 126 14.69 1.40 -10.05
C THR A 126 13.95 2.58 -10.67
N PHE A 127 12.62 2.49 -10.79
CA PHE A 127 11.81 3.53 -11.46
C PHE A 127 12.00 4.93 -10.86
N ASP A 128 12.33 5.01 -9.58
CA ASP A 128 12.56 6.26 -8.84
C ASP A 128 13.96 6.85 -9.07
N SER A 129 14.74 6.36 -10.03
CA SER A 129 16.05 6.94 -10.35
C SER A 129 15.88 8.23 -11.14
N GLU A 130 16.55 9.29 -10.70
CA GLU A 130 16.48 10.60 -11.35
C GLU A 130 17.10 10.57 -12.76
N SER A 131 16.45 11.29 -13.68
CA SER A 131 17.04 11.58 -14.98
C SER A 131 18.00 12.76 -14.83
N PRO A 132 19.22 12.70 -15.39
CA PRO A 132 20.09 13.88 -15.43
C PRO A 132 19.38 15.02 -16.15
N ALA A 133 19.53 16.25 -15.66
CA ALA A 133 19.11 17.43 -16.38
C ALA A 133 19.79 17.44 -17.76
N GLU A 134 19.01 17.63 -18.83
CA GLU A 134 19.58 17.80 -20.16
C GLU A 134 20.48 19.03 -20.13
N ALA A 135 21.80 18.81 -20.25
CA ALA A 135 22.74 19.92 -20.41
C ALA A 135 22.33 20.75 -21.63
N PRO A 136 22.45 22.10 -21.58
CA PRO A 136 22.03 22.97 -22.66
C PRO A 136 22.70 22.54 -23.97
N LEU A 137 21.89 22.48 -25.04
CA LEU A 137 22.34 22.11 -26.38
C LEU A 137 23.62 22.89 -26.72
N THR A 138 24.74 22.19 -26.83
CA THR A 138 25.99 22.82 -27.21
C THR A 138 25.85 23.41 -28.63
N LYS A 139 26.53 24.54 -28.87
CA LYS A 139 26.45 25.36 -30.11
C LYS A 139 26.51 24.56 -31.42
N TRP A 140 27.15 23.38 -31.39
CA TRP A 140 27.23 22.45 -32.51
C TRP A 140 25.89 21.78 -32.86
N LYS A 141 25.07 21.39 -31.87
CA LYS A 141 23.74 20.80 -32.10
C LYS A 141 22.70 21.82 -32.56
N LEU A 142 22.87 23.10 -32.23
CA LEU A 142 22.06 24.19 -32.81
C LEU A 142 22.35 24.32 -34.31
N LYS A 143 23.63 24.28 -34.69
CA LYS A 143 24.04 24.39 -36.10
C LYS A 143 23.54 23.22 -36.95
N ASP A 144 23.52 22.00 -36.41
CA ASP A 144 22.96 20.83 -37.10
C ASP A 144 21.43 20.87 -37.24
N ASN A 145 20.71 21.39 -36.25
CA ASN A 145 19.26 21.57 -36.33
C ASN A 145 18.87 22.69 -37.31
N GLU A 146 19.65 23.77 -37.38
CA GLU A 146 19.47 24.85 -38.35
C GLU A 146 19.71 24.35 -39.79
N LYS A 147 20.77 23.55 -40.00
CA LYS A 147 21.06 22.93 -41.30
C LYS A 147 19.96 21.95 -41.74
N LYS A 148 19.36 21.20 -40.81
CA LYS A 148 18.20 20.34 -41.10
C LYS A 148 16.91 21.12 -41.41
N ARG A 149 16.70 22.29 -40.81
CA ARG A 149 15.54 23.15 -41.13
C ARG A 149 15.62 23.74 -42.53
N ILE A 150 16.81 24.19 -42.95
CA ILE A 150 17.04 24.75 -44.29
C ILE A 150 16.80 23.67 -45.36
N HIS A 151 17.34 22.46 -45.15
CA HIS A 151 17.18 21.36 -46.11
C HIS A 151 15.74 20.86 -46.27
N SER A 152 14.89 21.08 -45.25
CA SER A 152 13.47 20.72 -45.28
C SER A 152 12.57 21.80 -45.91
N GLN A 153 13.09 23.02 -46.13
CA GLN A 153 12.39 24.11 -46.83
C GLN A 153 12.68 24.14 -48.34
N GLU A 154 13.81 23.59 -48.79
CA GLU A 154 14.14 23.45 -50.23
C GLU A 154 13.47 22.25 -50.91
N SER A 155 12.77 21.40 -50.14
CA SER A 155 12.10 20.19 -50.65
C SER A 155 10.56 20.31 -50.73
N ASN A 156 10.03 21.54 -50.75
CA ASN A 156 8.62 21.87 -51.01
C ASN A 156 8.56 22.89 -52.15
#